data_AF-A0A1I7S1A6-F1
#
_entry.id   AF-A0A1I7S1A6-F1
#
_cell.length_a   1.000
_cell.length_b   1.000
_cell.length_c   1.000
_cell.angle_alpha   90.00
_cell.angle_beta   90.00
_cell.angle_gamma   90.00
#
_symmetry.space_group_name_H-M   'P 1'
#
loop_
_entity.id
_entity.type
_entity.pdbx_description
1 polymer ?
#
loop_
_entity_poly.entity_id
_entity_poly.type
_entity_poly.pdbx_seq_one_letter_code
_entity_poly.pdbx_strand_id
1 'polypeptide(L)'
;MERFVKVGDISYAIYLIHWPFLELFKFGDFGKNGGNEIGIQDGVFLITSVLIVAYLLENFFKTLSSYVTSWSLLVTTLLLLYSTAYYATMFIESKSWEKSLTNHSQSNTTEISFEDRVIKLYENRGNTNLTTKEAIDFNMEMKDYVQKNFSTCHNQSQVMPTDVKLDWKYYSYWCHKRGNGKKEVLLLGNSLSRDLYFGVQHYFSDVFDHLTFLSASGCIPFASEYISGGCRSYVKQIIPVVKKWHRPVDIVILQQSYLKLWPHNYTKNDAIQRDIQRFYDELSPLVKDVIFMSSADFFEYHPFQKMQKSILNNEDLSQYQIKYGYGRSLYGDTQRRIDAIKCEKCRKIDYSEQYCDKIKDSCTIIHENKILQHHDGRHSTMYGSLLLAEKLKEEYDHWENSRTEL
;
A
#
# COMPACT_ATOMS: atom_id res chain seq x y z
N MET A 1 -38.99 -47.32 12.90
CA MET A 1 -37.55 -47.11 13.12
C MET A 1 -37.34 -45.59 13.07
N GLU A 2 -37.51 -44.92 14.20
CA GLU A 2 -37.38 -43.45 14.31
C GLU A 2 -35.90 -43.07 14.12
N ARG A 3 -35.60 -42.42 12.99
CA ARG A 3 -34.28 -41.81 12.77
C ARG A 3 -34.23 -40.51 13.56
N PHE A 4 -33.69 -40.56 14.77
CA PHE A 4 -33.27 -39.36 15.50
C PHE A 4 -32.27 -38.59 14.63
N VAL A 5 -32.63 -37.36 14.24
CA VAL A 5 -31.70 -36.40 13.65
C VAL A 5 -30.83 -35.88 14.79
N LYS A 6 -29.63 -36.42 14.95
CA LYS A 6 -28.63 -35.83 15.85
C LYS A 6 -27.99 -34.63 15.17
N VAL A 7 -28.29 -33.43 15.64
CA VAL A 7 -27.50 -32.24 15.34
C VAL A 7 -26.25 -32.30 16.22
N GLY A 8 -25.08 -32.22 15.58
CA GLY A 8 -23.74 -32.54 16.11
C GLY A 8 -23.50 -32.31 17.61
N ASP A 9 -23.05 -33.36 18.29
CA ASP A 9 -22.57 -33.30 19.67
C ASP A 9 -21.27 -32.47 19.73
N ILE A 10 -21.26 -31.41 20.56
CA ILE A 10 -20.12 -30.76 21.22
C ILE A 10 -19.08 -30.02 20.32
N SER A 11 -18.99 -30.30 19.01
CA SER A 11 -17.88 -29.79 18.17
C SER A 11 -17.85 -28.28 17.96
N TYR A 12 -19.02 -27.61 17.97
CA TYR A 12 -19.10 -26.17 17.69
C TYR A 12 -18.73 -25.31 18.90
N ALA A 13 -19.11 -25.74 20.11
CA ALA A 13 -18.70 -25.08 21.35
C ALA A 13 -17.17 -25.20 21.54
N ILE A 14 -16.61 -26.38 21.24
CA ILE A 14 -15.16 -26.58 21.18
C ILE A 14 -14.55 -25.60 20.16
N TYR A 15 -15.06 -25.51 18.93
CA TYR A 15 -14.53 -24.58 17.92
C TYR A 15 -14.53 -23.11 18.38
N LEU A 16 -15.61 -22.65 19.00
CA LEU A 16 -15.73 -21.28 19.54
C LEU A 16 -14.80 -21.03 20.73
N ILE A 17 -14.56 -22.02 21.59
CA ILE A 17 -13.60 -21.92 22.70
C ILE A 17 -12.16 -21.81 22.17
N HIS A 18 -11.83 -22.43 21.03
CA HIS A 18 -10.48 -22.38 20.46
C HIS A 18 -10.19 -21.08 19.72
N TRP A 19 -11.22 -20.41 19.17
CA TRP A 19 -11.06 -19.18 18.39
C TRP A 19 -10.33 -18.05 19.13
N PRO A 20 -10.61 -17.74 20.41
CA PRO A 20 -9.87 -16.76 21.20
C PRO A 20 -8.43 -17.17 21.42
N PHE A 21 -8.14 -18.44 21.65
CA PHE A 21 -6.76 -18.90 21.81
C PHE A 21 -5.99 -18.79 20.51
N LEU A 22 -6.62 -19.11 19.36
CA LEU A 22 -6.02 -18.93 18.04
C LEU A 22 -5.81 -17.46 17.69
N GLU A 23 -6.78 -16.59 18.01
CA GLU A 23 -6.64 -15.15 17.84
C GLU A 23 -5.57 -14.61 18.81
N LEU A 24 -5.58 -14.96 20.10
CA LEU A 24 -4.52 -14.57 21.04
C LEU A 24 -3.14 -15.08 20.62
N PHE A 25 -3.03 -16.26 19.99
CA PHE A 25 -1.78 -16.77 19.42
C PHE A 25 -1.35 -15.96 18.19
N LYS A 26 -2.26 -15.73 17.23
CA LYS A 26 -1.99 -14.87 16.07
C LYS A 26 -1.63 -13.46 16.49
N PHE A 27 -2.32 -12.89 17.49
CA PHE A 27 -2.08 -11.56 18.04
C PHE A 27 -0.82 -11.51 18.92
N GLY A 28 -0.44 -12.59 19.60
CA GLY A 28 0.83 -12.70 20.34
C GLY A 28 2.05 -12.76 19.41
N ASP A 29 1.93 -13.44 18.26
CA ASP A 29 2.94 -13.41 17.19
C ASP A 29 2.96 -12.06 16.47
N PHE A 30 1.80 -11.40 16.28
CA PHE A 30 1.74 -10.00 15.86
C PHE A 30 2.27 -9.03 16.93
N GLY A 31 2.18 -9.37 18.22
CA GLY A 31 2.62 -8.55 19.35
C GLY A 31 4.14 -8.42 19.42
N LYS A 32 4.87 -9.48 19.04
CA LYS A 32 6.33 -9.43 18.92
C LYS A 32 6.84 -8.54 17.79
N ASN A 33 6.01 -8.19 16.79
CA ASN A 33 6.40 -7.37 15.63
C ASN A 33 5.53 -6.11 15.42
N GLY A 34 4.49 -5.88 16.24
CA GLY A 34 3.40 -4.94 15.94
C GLY A 34 2.98 -4.03 17.09
N GLY A 35 3.67 -4.06 18.24
CA GLY A 35 3.60 -3.02 19.28
C GLY A 35 2.25 -2.85 20.00
N ASN A 36 1.25 -3.70 19.72
CA ASN A 36 0.03 -3.79 20.52
C ASN A 36 0.17 -4.98 21.47
N GLU A 37 0.83 -4.78 22.61
CA GLU A 37 0.68 -5.69 23.73
C GLU A 37 -0.76 -5.56 24.23
N ILE A 38 -1.58 -6.58 23.96
CA ILE A 38 -2.88 -6.73 24.60
C ILE A 38 -2.59 -6.83 26.09
N GLY A 39 -3.06 -5.87 26.87
CA GLY A 39 -2.90 -5.91 28.32
C GLY A 39 -3.53 -7.20 28.85
N ILE A 40 -2.98 -7.78 29.92
CA ILE A 40 -3.53 -9.00 30.54
C ILE A 40 -5.04 -8.86 30.80
N GLN A 41 -5.50 -7.64 31.11
CA GLN A 41 -6.92 -7.32 31.31
C GLN A 41 -7.77 -7.51 30.05
N ASP A 42 -7.30 -7.06 28.89
CA ASP A 42 -7.99 -7.22 27.61
C ASP A 42 -8.03 -8.70 27.20
N GLY A 43 -6.93 -9.44 27.44
CA GLY A 43 -6.87 -10.88 27.20
C GLY A 43 -7.86 -11.66 28.07
N VAL A 44 -7.94 -11.33 29.37
CA VAL A 44 -8.92 -11.91 30.28
C VAL A 44 -10.34 -11.59 29.83
N PHE A 45 -10.63 -10.33 29.49
CA PHE A 45 -11.95 -9.93 29.01
C PHE A 45 -12.37 -10.70 27.75
N LEU A 46 -11.45 -10.92 26.81
CA LEU A 46 -11.71 -11.61 25.55
C LEU A 46 -11.98 -13.12 25.80
N ILE A 47 -11.19 -13.75 26.66
CA ILE A 47 -11.40 -15.14 27.08
C ILE A 47 -12.76 -15.29 27.78
N THR A 48 -13.05 -14.43 28.75
CA THR A 48 -14.31 -14.47 29.51
C THR A 48 -15.51 -14.23 28.61
N SER A 49 -15.44 -13.24 27.71
CA SER A 49 -16.52 -12.94 26.77
C SER A 49 -16.82 -14.13 25.86
N VAL A 50 -15.79 -14.81 25.36
CA VAL A 50 -16.00 -15.97 24.48
C VAL A 50 -16.50 -17.18 25.25
N LEU A 51 -16.04 -17.42 26.48
CA LEU A 51 -16.61 -18.48 27.32
C LEU A 51 -18.10 -18.25 27.60
N ILE A 52 -18.50 -17.01 27.90
CA ILE A 52 -19.90 -16.65 28.09
C ILE A 52 -20.69 -16.87 26.79
N VAL A 53 -20.19 -16.38 25.66
CA VAL A 53 -20.84 -16.54 24.35
C VAL A 53 -20.95 -18.02 23.96
N ALA A 54 -19.90 -18.81 24.18
CA ALA A 54 -19.90 -20.25 23.92
C ALA A 54 -20.95 -20.98 24.77
N TYR A 55 -21.02 -20.67 26.07
CA TYR A 55 -22.03 -21.25 26.96
C TYR A 55 -23.46 -20.88 26.55
N LEU A 56 -23.70 -19.60 26.22
CA LEU A 56 -25.00 -19.13 25.75
C LEU A 56 -25.40 -19.79 24.42
N LEU A 57 -24.47 -19.90 23.48
CA LEU A 57 -24.71 -20.55 22.19
C LEU A 57 -24.96 -22.05 22.38
N GLU A 58 -24.21 -22.74 23.23
CA GLU A 58 -24.43 -24.15 23.51
C GLU A 58 -25.82 -24.40 24.10
N ASN A 59 -26.21 -23.60 25.11
CA ASN A 59 -27.55 -23.69 25.68
C ASN A 59 -28.63 -23.38 24.64
N PHE A 60 -28.44 -22.34 23.83
CA PHE A 60 -29.35 -22.02 22.74
C PHE A 60 -29.50 -23.19 21.75
N PHE A 61 -28.40 -23.80 21.31
CA PHE A 61 -28.44 -24.94 20.39
C PHE A 61 -29.01 -26.21 21.02
N LYS A 62 -28.77 -26.46 22.31
CA LYS A 62 -29.41 -27.57 23.04
C LYS A 62 -30.91 -27.40 23.11
N THR A 63 -31.36 -26.21 23.49
CA THR A 63 -32.78 -25.85 23.51
C THR A 63 -33.38 -25.96 22.11
N LEU A 64 -32.74 -25.37 21.09
CA LEU A 64 -33.20 -25.43 19.71
C LEU A 64 -33.28 -26.87 19.19
N SER A 65 -32.26 -27.69 19.44
CA SER A 65 -32.24 -29.10 19.04
C SER A 65 -33.35 -29.91 19.72
N SER A 66 -33.77 -29.55 20.94
CA SER A 66 -34.89 -30.22 21.62
C SER A 66 -36.23 -29.98 20.92
N TYR A 67 -36.37 -28.87 20.18
CA TYR A 67 -37.57 -28.53 19.40
C TYR A 67 -37.53 -29.10 17.97
N VAL A 68 -36.36 -29.53 17.48
CA VAL A 68 -36.20 -30.10 16.13
C VAL A 68 -36.44 -31.61 16.18
N THR A 69 -37.71 -32.00 16.10
CA THR A 69 -38.13 -33.42 16.18
C THR A 69 -38.34 -34.09 14.82
N SER A 70 -38.28 -33.32 13.72
CA SER A 70 -38.54 -33.83 12.37
C SER A 70 -37.64 -33.19 11.31
N TRP A 71 -37.54 -33.82 10.14
CA TRP A 71 -36.78 -33.30 9.01
C TRP A 71 -37.30 -31.96 8.49
N SER A 72 -38.62 -31.75 8.48
CA SER A 72 -39.20 -30.47 8.06
C SER A 72 -38.85 -29.36 9.05
N LEU A 73 -38.89 -29.63 10.35
CA LEU A 73 -38.47 -28.68 11.39
C LEU A 73 -36.97 -28.36 11.30
N LEU A 74 -36.14 -29.36 10.99
CA LEU A 74 -34.70 -29.16 10.78
C LEU A 74 -34.45 -28.20 9.61
N VAL A 75 -35.05 -28.47 8.45
CA VAL A 75 -34.88 -27.65 7.24
C VAL A 75 -35.34 -26.22 7.49
N THR A 76 -36.50 -26.04 8.11
CA THR A 76 -37.02 -24.71 8.48
C THR A 76 -36.10 -23.99 9.46
N THR A 77 -35.58 -24.69 10.45
CA THR A 77 -34.65 -24.12 11.45
C THR A 77 -33.34 -23.68 10.79
N LEU A 78 -32.78 -24.49 9.89
CA LEU A 78 -31.58 -24.13 9.13
C LEU A 78 -31.84 -22.93 8.23
N LEU A 79 -32.95 -22.90 7.49
CA LEU A 79 -33.32 -21.75 6.65
C LEU A 79 -33.43 -20.46 7.46
N LEU A 80 -34.04 -20.50 8.65
CA LEU A 80 -34.13 -19.35 9.54
C LEU A 80 -32.75 -18.89 10.03
N LEU A 81 -31.89 -19.82 10.46
CA LEU A 81 -30.53 -19.50 10.90
C LEU A 81 -29.69 -18.87 9.78
N TYR A 82 -29.70 -19.47 8.58
CA TYR A 82 -28.97 -18.93 7.42
C TYR A 82 -29.53 -17.60 6.96
N SER A 83 -30.85 -17.43 6.97
CA SER A 83 -31.49 -16.14 6.64
C SER A 83 -31.11 -15.08 7.65
N THR A 84 -31.12 -15.39 8.95
CA THR A 84 -30.73 -14.45 10.02
C THR A 84 -29.25 -14.07 9.90
N ALA A 85 -28.36 -15.03 9.61
CA ALA A 85 -26.95 -14.76 9.37
C ALA A 85 -26.73 -13.89 8.14
N TYR A 86 -27.46 -14.16 7.05
CA TYR A 86 -27.44 -13.35 5.83
C TYR A 86 -27.92 -11.92 6.10
N TYR A 87 -29.06 -11.75 6.79
CA TYR A 87 -29.59 -10.44 7.17
C TYR A 87 -28.64 -9.68 8.11
N ALA A 88 -28.04 -10.36 9.10
CA ALA A 88 -27.05 -9.74 9.98
C ALA A 88 -25.82 -9.27 9.20
N THR A 89 -25.35 -10.08 8.24
CA THR A 89 -24.21 -9.70 7.37
C THR A 89 -24.58 -8.49 6.51
N MET A 90 -25.73 -8.52 5.84
CA MET A 90 -26.24 -7.39 5.05
C MET A 90 -26.46 -6.13 5.89
N PHE A 91 -26.88 -6.27 7.15
CA PHE A 91 -27.06 -5.15 8.07
C PHE A 91 -25.73 -4.56 8.55
N ILE A 92 -24.74 -5.42 8.85
CA ILE A 92 -23.38 -4.96 9.20
C ILE A 92 -22.74 -4.26 8.01
N GLU A 93 -22.88 -4.81 6.81
CA GLU A 93 -22.45 -4.17 5.58
C GLU A 93 -23.21 -2.85 5.39
N SER A 94 -24.55 -2.83 5.44
CA SER A 94 -25.32 -1.60 5.23
C SER A 94 -25.00 -0.52 6.26
N LYS A 95 -24.70 -0.88 7.52
CA LYS A 95 -24.22 0.05 8.56
C LYS A 95 -22.81 0.55 8.29
N SER A 96 -21.92 -0.30 7.77
CA SER A 96 -20.59 0.08 7.31
C SER A 96 -20.68 1.07 6.13
N TRP A 97 -21.59 0.80 5.19
CA TRP A 97 -21.94 1.67 4.07
C TRP A 97 -22.62 2.97 4.54
N GLU A 98 -23.55 2.94 5.50
CA GLU A 98 -24.18 4.11 6.10
C GLU A 98 -23.14 4.98 6.81
N LYS A 99 -22.18 4.41 7.52
CA LYS A 99 -21.07 5.16 8.13
C LYS A 99 -20.15 5.77 7.06
N SER A 100 -20.01 5.11 5.91
CA SER A 100 -19.34 5.68 4.74
C SER A 100 -20.17 6.75 4.01
N LEU A 101 -21.51 6.69 4.07
CA LEU A 101 -22.44 7.61 3.41
C LEU A 101 -22.84 8.81 4.28
N THR A 102 -22.88 8.66 5.60
CA THR A 102 -23.16 9.75 6.55
C THR A 102 -21.94 10.65 6.76
N ASN A 103 -20.72 10.16 6.49
CA ASN A 103 -19.55 11.02 6.24
C ASN A 103 -19.60 11.73 4.86
N HIS A 104 -20.59 11.42 4.01
CA HIS A 104 -20.80 12.02 2.68
C HIS A 104 -22.14 12.77 2.57
N SER A 105 -22.84 13.01 3.68
CA SER A 105 -24.09 13.77 3.68
C SER A 105 -24.04 14.84 4.76
N GLN A 106 -23.40 15.97 4.43
CA GLN A 106 -23.94 17.34 4.56
C GLN A 106 -22.81 18.39 4.69
N SER A 107 -22.43 18.99 3.56
CA SER A 107 -22.40 20.45 3.44
C SER A 107 -22.54 20.87 1.99
N ASN A 108 -23.68 21.48 1.64
CA ASN A 108 -23.89 22.20 0.37
C ASN A 108 -23.11 23.52 0.37
N THR A 109 -21.78 23.40 0.38
CA THR A 109 -20.82 24.47 0.10
C THR A 109 -19.79 23.82 -0.81
N THR A 110 -19.64 24.28 -2.06
CA THR A 110 -18.61 23.86 -3.05
C THR A 110 -17.50 23.00 -2.43
N GLU A 111 -17.76 21.69 -2.30
CA GLU A 111 -16.97 20.83 -1.42
C GLU A 111 -15.70 20.48 -2.20
N ILE A 112 -14.59 21.08 -1.77
CA ILE A 112 -13.27 20.83 -2.32
C ILE A 112 -13.01 19.32 -2.19
N SER A 113 -12.59 18.67 -3.28
CA SER A 113 -12.32 17.22 -3.26
C SER A 113 -11.26 16.87 -2.22
N PHE A 114 -11.22 15.63 -1.75
CA PHE A 114 -10.21 15.24 -0.76
C PHE A 114 -8.79 15.40 -1.32
N GLU A 115 -8.59 15.06 -2.60
CA GLU A 115 -7.35 15.30 -3.33
C GLU A 115 -6.92 16.78 -3.26
N ASP A 116 -7.84 17.70 -3.54
CA ASP A 116 -7.59 19.13 -3.49
C ASP A 116 -7.31 19.61 -2.05
N ARG A 117 -7.95 19.02 -1.04
CA ARG A 117 -7.65 19.28 0.38
C ARG A 117 -6.22 18.87 0.73
N VAL A 118 -5.74 17.72 0.24
CA VAL A 118 -4.35 17.27 0.44
C VAL A 118 -3.36 18.19 -0.26
N ILE A 119 -3.62 18.55 -1.52
CA ILE A 119 -2.78 19.50 -2.27
C ILE A 119 -2.70 20.83 -1.53
N LYS A 120 -3.84 21.41 -1.14
CA LYS A 120 -3.89 22.68 -0.42
C LYS A 120 -3.15 22.61 0.92
N LEU A 121 -3.28 21.51 1.66
CA LEU A 121 -2.53 21.29 2.90
C LEU A 121 -1.02 21.25 2.66
N TYR A 122 -0.59 20.58 1.58
CA TYR A 122 0.82 20.47 1.19
C TYR A 122 1.41 21.82 0.74
N GLU A 123 0.71 22.54 -0.12
CA GLU A 123 1.14 23.86 -0.61
C GLU A 123 1.23 24.89 0.53
N ASN A 124 0.37 24.77 1.54
CA ASN A 124 0.35 25.64 2.72
C ASN A 124 1.06 25.02 3.94
N ARG A 125 1.95 24.04 3.74
CA ARG A 125 2.60 23.28 4.84
C ARG A 125 3.33 24.14 5.88
N GLY A 126 3.86 25.31 5.48
CA GLY A 126 4.51 26.25 6.39
C GLY A 126 3.58 27.07 7.30
N ASN A 127 2.28 27.15 6.96
CA ASN A 127 1.29 27.97 7.65
C ASN A 127 0.09 27.18 8.19
N THR A 128 0.12 25.84 8.08
CA THR A 128 -1.03 25.02 8.47
C THR A 128 -0.90 24.53 9.90
N ASN A 129 -1.85 24.91 10.74
CA ASN A 129 -1.97 24.41 12.11
C ASN A 129 -3.25 23.57 12.24
N LEU A 130 -3.10 22.24 12.25
CA LEU A 130 -4.21 21.32 12.47
C LEU A 130 -4.30 20.98 13.95
N THR A 131 -5.52 20.90 14.47
CA THR A 131 -5.75 20.25 15.76
C THR A 131 -5.37 18.77 15.69
N THR A 132 -5.06 18.16 16.84
CA THR A 132 -4.74 16.73 16.92
C THR A 132 -5.83 15.86 16.27
N LYS A 133 -7.10 16.20 16.48
CA LYS A 133 -8.23 15.47 15.91
C LYS A 133 -8.26 15.60 14.39
N GLU A 134 -8.12 16.82 13.86
CA GLU A 134 -8.08 17.04 12.41
C GLU A 134 -6.92 16.29 11.76
N ALA A 135 -5.73 16.29 12.36
CA ALA A 135 -4.59 15.53 11.83
C ALA A 135 -4.86 14.02 11.81
N ILE A 136 -5.47 13.47 12.86
CA ILE A 136 -5.83 12.04 12.92
C ILE A 136 -6.85 11.69 11.84
N ASP A 137 -7.94 12.46 11.76
CA ASP A 137 -9.01 12.25 10.79
C ASP A 137 -8.45 12.36 9.36
N PHE A 138 -7.58 13.34 9.11
CA PHE A 138 -6.94 13.53 7.81
C PHE A 138 -5.99 12.39 7.43
N ASN A 139 -5.19 11.89 8.38
CA ASN A 139 -4.31 10.75 8.15
C ASN A 139 -5.10 9.46 7.85
N MET A 140 -6.22 9.24 8.54
CA MET A 140 -7.13 8.13 8.28
C MET A 140 -7.71 8.23 6.86
N GLU A 141 -8.19 9.42 6.48
CA GLU A 141 -8.76 9.69 5.15
C GLU A 141 -7.71 9.44 4.05
N MET A 142 -6.46 9.88 4.24
CA MET A 142 -5.36 9.60 3.29
C MET A 142 -5.07 8.11 3.13
N LYS A 143 -5.05 7.35 4.24
CA LYS A 143 -4.82 5.91 4.20
C LYS A 143 -5.96 5.19 3.46
N ASP A 144 -7.20 5.54 3.78
CA ASP A 144 -8.39 4.93 3.18
C ASP A 144 -8.49 5.29 1.69
N TYR A 145 -8.09 6.50 1.30
CA TYR A 145 -8.08 6.96 -0.08
C TYR A 145 -7.20 6.05 -0.96
N VAL A 146 -5.98 5.71 -0.52
CA VAL A 146 -5.10 4.82 -1.28
C VAL A 146 -5.75 3.45 -1.51
N GLN A 147 -6.52 2.95 -0.55
CA GLN A 147 -7.23 1.68 -0.71
C GLN A 147 -8.47 1.80 -1.62
N LYS A 148 -9.25 2.87 -1.47
CA LYS A 148 -10.51 3.08 -2.21
C LYS A 148 -10.27 3.55 -3.64
N ASN A 149 -9.46 4.57 -3.87
CA ASN A 149 -9.32 5.15 -5.21
C ASN A 149 -8.47 4.29 -6.15
N PHE A 150 -7.47 3.57 -5.66
CA PHE A 150 -6.78 2.60 -6.52
C PHE A 150 -7.64 1.40 -6.90
N SER A 151 -8.77 1.14 -6.22
CA SER A 151 -9.74 0.13 -6.68
C SER A 151 -10.24 0.40 -8.12
N THR A 152 -10.30 1.68 -8.51
CA THR A 152 -10.65 2.10 -9.88
C THR A 152 -9.52 1.87 -10.89
N CYS A 153 -8.26 1.80 -10.42
CA CYS A 153 -7.08 1.40 -11.18
C CYS A 153 -6.97 -0.13 -11.40
N HIS A 154 -8.11 -0.83 -11.36
CA HIS A 154 -8.22 -2.26 -11.69
C HIS A 154 -9.29 -2.53 -12.75
N ASN A 155 -9.75 -1.50 -13.47
CA ASN A 155 -10.75 -1.73 -14.50
C ASN A 155 -10.11 -2.40 -15.73
N GLN A 156 -10.28 -3.73 -15.84
CA GLN A 156 -9.75 -4.56 -16.95
C GLN A 156 -10.34 -4.19 -18.32
N SER A 157 -11.40 -3.39 -18.36
CA SER A 157 -11.95 -2.85 -19.62
C SER A 157 -11.15 -1.67 -20.19
N GLN A 158 -10.23 -1.10 -19.41
CA GLN A 158 -9.31 -0.09 -19.94
C GLN A 158 -8.29 -0.77 -20.87
N VAL A 159 -8.38 -0.46 -22.15
CA VAL A 159 -7.45 -0.95 -23.17
C VAL A 159 -6.09 -0.28 -22.96
N MET A 160 -5.09 -1.07 -22.59
CA MET A 160 -3.70 -0.61 -22.54
C MET A 160 -3.22 -0.30 -23.96
N PRO A 161 -2.45 0.78 -24.17
CA PRO A 161 -1.94 1.15 -25.48
C PRO A 161 -0.68 0.32 -25.84
N THR A 162 -0.81 -1.00 -25.82
CA THR A 162 0.24 -1.97 -26.18
C THR A 162 -0.35 -3.20 -26.85
N ASP A 163 0.39 -3.78 -27.80
CA ASP A 163 0.02 -5.04 -28.45
C ASP A 163 0.40 -6.29 -27.64
N VAL A 164 1.00 -6.11 -26.45
CA VAL A 164 1.31 -7.22 -25.55
C VAL A 164 0.05 -7.65 -24.81
N LYS A 165 -0.31 -8.93 -24.97
CA LYS A 165 -1.31 -9.57 -24.10
C LYS A 165 -0.74 -9.70 -22.69
N LEU A 166 -1.21 -8.84 -21.79
CA LEU A 166 -0.79 -8.82 -20.39
C LEU A 166 -1.35 -10.01 -19.62
N ASP A 167 -0.53 -10.56 -18.74
CA ASP A 167 -0.98 -11.52 -17.74
C ASP A 167 -1.43 -10.79 -16.47
N TRP A 168 -2.68 -10.30 -16.53
CA TRP A 168 -3.27 -9.43 -15.52
C TRP A 168 -3.25 -9.98 -14.10
N LYS A 169 -3.13 -11.30 -13.90
CA LYS A 169 -3.06 -11.89 -12.56
C LYS A 169 -1.84 -11.42 -11.75
N TYR A 170 -0.84 -10.86 -12.41
CA TYR A 170 0.42 -10.43 -11.79
C TYR A 170 0.55 -8.91 -11.67
N TYR A 171 -0.35 -8.15 -12.28
CA TYR A 171 -0.39 -6.71 -12.13
C TYR A 171 -1.34 -6.37 -11.00
N SER A 172 -0.83 -5.62 -10.03
CA SER A 172 -1.61 -5.17 -8.89
C SER A 172 -2.31 -3.86 -9.19
N TYR A 173 -1.79 -2.99 -10.04
CA TYR A 173 -2.45 -1.72 -10.34
C TYR A 173 -2.15 -1.28 -11.76
N TRP A 174 -3.16 -0.74 -12.46
CA TRP A 174 -3.00 -0.11 -13.77
C TRP A 174 -3.96 1.05 -13.96
N CYS A 175 -3.46 2.19 -14.43
CA CYS A 175 -4.24 3.41 -14.47
C CYS A 175 -3.77 4.34 -15.58
N HIS A 176 -4.68 5.13 -16.13
CA HIS A 176 -4.39 6.12 -17.16
C HIS A 176 -4.93 7.50 -16.77
N LYS A 177 -4.17 8.55 -17.07
CA LYS A 177 -4.58 9.94 -16.85
C LYS A 177 -4.15 10.79 -18.04
N ARG A 178 -5.01 11.74 -18.44
CA ARG A 178 -4.67 12.79 -19.40
C ARG A 178 -4.15 14.03 -18.67
N GLY A 179 -3.14 14.67 -19.24
CA GLY A 179 -2.57 15.92 -18.77
C GLY A 179 -2.68 17.02 -19.83
N ASN A 180 -2.04 18.14 -19.56
CA ASN A 180 -1.98 19.32 -20.42
C ASN A 180 -0.64 19.42 -21.17
N GLY A 181 0.26 18.45 -20.98
CA GLY A 181 1.56 18.39 -21.60
C GLY A 181 1.55 17.71 -22.97
N LYS A 182 2.70 17.17 -23.35
CA LYS A 182 2.91 16.56 -24.68
C LYS A 182 3.60 15.19 -24.65
N LYS A 183 4.11 14.79 -23.48
CA LYS A 183 4.92 13.57 -23.35
C LYS A 183 4.05 12.34 -23.04
N GLU A 184 4.45 11.19 -23.56
CA GLU A 184 3.96 9.88 -23.12
C GLU A 184 4.83 9.41 -21.95
N VAL A 185 4.23 9.34 -20.76
CA VAL A 185 4.92 9.00 -19.50
C VAL A 185 4.41 7.68 -18.95
N LEU A 186 5.32 6.76 -18.66
CA LEU A 186 5.02 5.50 -17.97
C LEU A 186 5.57 5.53 -16.56
N LEU A 187 4.74 5.22 -15.57
CA LEU A 187 5.15 4.96 -14.20
C LEU A 187 5.08 3.46 -13.94
N LEU A 188 6.24 2.83 -13.74
CA LEU A 188 6.35 1.38 -13.53
C LEU A 188 6.98 1.07 -12.17
N GLY A 189 6.65 -0.09 -11.60
CA GLY A 189 7.27 -0.53 -10.36
C GLY A 189 6.38 -1.43 -9.49
N ASN A 190 6.39 -1.19 -8.18
CA ASN A 190 5.59 -1.93 -7.21
C ASN A 190 4.70 -1.01 -6.37
N SER A 191 4.37 -1.41 -5.14
CA SER A 191 3.57 -0.60 -4.24
C SER A 191 4.17 0.78 -3.98
N LEU A 192 5.49 0.97 -4.10
CA LEU A 192 6.09 2.31 -4.00
C LEU A 192 5.77 3.19 -5.23
N SER A 193 5.69 2.62 -6.43
CA SER A 193 5.24 3.37 -7.62
C SER A 193 3.76 3.75 -7.52
N ARG A 194 2.92 2.91 -6.90
CA ARG A 194 1.55 3.27 -6.55
C ARG A 194 1.54 4.52 -5.68
N ASP A 195 2.37 4.55 -4.65
CA ASP A 195 2.37 5.66 -3.71
C ASP A 195 2.90 6.95 -4.33
N LEU A 196 3.74 6.88 -5.37
CA LEU A 196 4.24 8.05 -6.12
C LEU A 196 3.23 8.59 -7.17
N TYR A 197 2.29 7.75 -7.62
CA TYR A 197 1.40 8.07 -8.74
C TYR A 197 0.58 9.37 -8.53
N PHE A 198 0.05 9.58 -7.32
CA PHE A 198 -0.74 10.78 -7.02
C PHE A 198 0.07 12.08 -7.21
N GLY A 199 1.29 12.12 -6.67
CA GLY A 199 2.18 13.28 -6.82
C GLY A 199 2.59 13.50 -8.26
N VAL A 200 2.88 12.43 -9.03
CA VAL A 200 3.21 12.55 -10.46
C VAL A 200 2.01 13.09 -11.25
N GLN A 201 0.79 12.61 -10.96
CA GLN A 201 -0.42 13.14 -11.61
C GLN A 201 -0.57 14.65 -11.41
N HIS A 202 -0.17 15.18 -10.25
CA HIS A 202 -0.25 16.59 -9.93
C HIS A 202 0.90 17.39 -10.57
N TYR A 203 2.15 17.08 -10.20
CA TYR A 203 3.33 17.87 -10.56
C TYR A 203 3.84 17.68 -11.99
N PHE A 204 3.49 16.57 -12.66
CA PHE A 204 3.86 16.33 -14.06
C PHE A 204 2.69 16.60 -15.03
N SER A 205 1.57 17.14 -14.56
CA SER A 205 0.38 17.36 -15.39
C SER A 205 0.62 18.28 -16.59
N ASP A 206 1.59 19.20 -16.50
CA ASP A 206 2.08 20.06 -17.57
C ASP A 206 3.09 19.38 -18.49
N VAL A 207 3.67 18.25 -18.07
CA VAL A 207 4.68 17.48 -18.82
C VAL A 207 4.01 16.43 -19.71
N PHE A 208 3.08 15.65 -19.18
CA PHE A 208 2.46 14.53 -19.91
C PHE A 208 1.18 14.92 -20.67
N ASP A 209 1.01 14.37 -21.87
CA ASP A 209 -0.32 14.21 -22.47
C ASP A 209 -0.98 12.95 -21.91
N HIS A 210 -0.21 11.86 -21.81
CA HIS A 210 -0.65 10.60 -21.22
C HIS A 210 0.30 10.17 -20.10
N LEU A 211 -0.27 9.91 -18.94
CA LEU A 211 0.39 9.17 -17.88
C LEU A 211 -0.26 7.79 -17.78
N THR A 212 0.56 6.75 -17.94
CA THR A 212 0.14 5.36 -17.70
C THR A 212 0.91 4.79 -16.53
N PHE A 213 0.18 4.34 -15.52
CA PHE A 213 0.71 3.65 -14.36
C PHE A 213 0.50 2.14 -14.52
N LEU A 214 1.54 1.35 -14.25
CA LEU A 214 1.49 -0.11 -14.30
C LEU A 214 2.42 -0.71 -13.24
N SER A 215 1.90 -1.46 -12.28
CA SER A 215 2.72 -2.02 -11.20
C SER A 215 2.30 -3.40 -10.72
N ALA A 216 3.23 -4.08 -10.05
CA ALA A 216 3.03 -5.37 -9.41
C ALA A 216 3.54 -5.31 -7.96
N SER A 217 2.64 -5.46 -6.99
CA SER A 217 2.96 -5.36 -5.56
C SER A 217 4.04 -6.38 -5.16
N GLY A 218 5.06 -5.90 -4.45
CA GLY A 218 6.18 -6.73 -3.98
C GLY A 218 7.14 -7.23 -5.07
N CYS A 219 6.94 -6.84 -6.33
CA CYS A 219 7.82 -7.22 -7.44
C CYS A 219 8.87 -6.13 -7.73
N ILE A 220 9.93 -6.49 -8.45
CA ILE A 220 10.90 -5.56 -9.03
C ILE A 220 11.02 -5.90 -10.53
N PRO A 221 11.37 -4.94 -11.39
CA PRO A 221 11.34 -5.14 -12.85
C PRO A 221 12.52 -5.97 -13.40
N PHE A 222 13.41 -6.45 -12.53
CA PHE A 222 14.63 -7.21 -12.85
C PHE A 222 14.87 -8.32 -11.82
N ALA A 223 15.98 -9.05 -11.96
CA ALA A 223 16.40 -10.09 -11.01
C ALA A 223 15.34 -11.19 -10.77
N SER A 224 14.75 -11.70 -11.85
CA SER A 224 13.62 -12.66 -11.81
C SER A 224 13.90 -13.95 -11.02
N GLU A 225 15.16 -14.34 -10.89
CA GLU A 225 15.60 -15.53 -10.16
C GLU A 225 15.54 -15.33 -8.64
N TYR A 226 15.58 -14.08 -8.17
CA TYR A 226 15.66 -13.68 -6.76
C TYR A 226 14.33 -13.20 -6.19
N ILE A 227 13.24 -13.39 -6.95
CA ILE A 227 11.88 -12.97 -6.58
C ILE A 227 10.91 -14.15 -6.69
N SER A 228 9.74 -14.01 -6.04
CA SER A 228 8.73 -15.05 -6.01
C SER A 228 8.20 -15.40 -7.41
N GLY A 229 7.69 -16.62 -7.58
CA GLY A 229 7.22 -17.12 -8.88
C GLY A 229 6.19 -16.23 -9.57
N GLY A 230 5.33 -15.54 -8.79
CA GLY A 230 4.36 -14.58 -9.33
C GLY A 230 5.00 -13.36 -10.01
N CYS A 231 6.14 -12.88 -9.53
CA CYS A 231 6.81 -11.72 -10.10
C CYS A 231 7.59 -12.02 -11.39
N ARG A 232 7.90 -13.29 -11.68
CA ARG A 232 8.66 -13.66 -12.88
C ARG A 232 7.95 -13.26 -14.18
N SER A 233 6.64 -13.39 -14.21
CA SER A 233 5.83 -13.00 -15.37
C SER A 233 5.81 -11.49 -15.57
N TYR A 234 5.74 -10.71 -14.48
CA TYR A 234 5.86 -9.27 -14.50
C TYR A 234 7.20 -8.83 -15.10
N VAL A 235 8.33 -9.37 -14.60
CA VAL A 235 9.68 -9.08 -15.12
C VAL A 235 9.79 -9.37 -16.61
N LYS A 236 9.25 -10.51 -17.07
CA LYS A 236 9.30 -10.90 -18.48
C LYS A 236 8.45 -10.02 -19.41
N GLN A 237 7.47 -9.28 -18.88
CA GLN A 237 6.52 -8.52 -19.70
C GLN A 237 6.86 -7.04 -19.82
N ILE A 238 7.56 -6.43 -18.85
CA ILE A 238 7.81 -4.97 -18.87
C ILE A 238 8.50 -4.49 -20.14
N ILE A 239 9.64 -5.07 -20.52
CA ILE A 239 10.36 -4.64 -21.73
C ILE A 239 9.52 -4.86 -22.99
N PRO A 240 8.89 -6.04 -23.22
CA PRO A 240 7.96 -6.22 -24.33
C PRO A 240 6.83 -5.19 -24.38
N VAL A 241 6.25 -4.83 -23.22
CA VAL A 241 5.15 -3.86 -23.13
C VAL A 241 5.61 -2.49 -23.63
N VAL A 242 6.74 -1.99 -23.14
CA VAL A 242 7.31 -0.70 -23.58
C VAL A 242 7.70 -0.76 -25.07
N LYS A 243 8.28 -1.89 -25.52
CA LYS A 243 8.71 -2.06 -26.92
C LYS A 243 7.55 -2.06 -27.92
N LYS A 244 6.38 -2.58 -27.53
CA LYS A 244 5.17 -2.62 -28.37
C LYS A 244 4.14 -1.58 -27.96
N TRP A 245 4.58 -0.51 -27.30
CA TRP A 245 3.71 0.61 -26.98
C TRP A 245 3.24 1.28 -28.27
N HIS A 246 1.96 1.65 -28.35
CA HIS A 246 1.36 2.20 -29.57
C HIS A 246 1.93 3.57 -29.97
N ARG A 247 2.54 4.27 -29.01
CA ARG A 247 3.16 5.59 -29.19
C ARG A 247 4.61 5.55 -28.69
N PRO A 248 5.52 6.40 -29.21
CA PRO A 248 6.84 6.55 -28.62
C PRO A 248 6.73 6.97 -27.16
N VAL A 249 7.41 6.25 -26.26
CA VAL A 249 7.44 6.58 -24.84
C VAL A 249 8.55 7.60 -24.59
N ASP A 250 8.19 8.76 -24.06
CA ASP A 250 9.17 9.81 -23.77
C ASP A 250 9.88 9.53 -22.44
N ILE A 251 9.12 9.26 -21.37
CA ILE A 251 9.66 9.12 -20.02
C ILE A 251 9.18 7.82 -19.40
N VAL A 252 10.10 7.06 -18.81
CA VAL A 252 9.76 5.97 -17.89
C VAL A 252 10.26 6.33 -16.49
N ILE A 253 9.34 6.42 -15.54
CA ILE A 253 9.62 6.58 -14.12
C ILE A 253 9.55 5.20 -13.47
N LEU A 254 10.64 4.74 -12.85
CA LEU A 254 10.76 3.47 -12.15
C LEU A 254 10.84 3.70 -10.64
N GLN A 255 9.80 3.29 -9.93
CA GLN A 255 9.76 3.40 -8.46
C GLN A 255 9.47 2.04 -7.82
N GLN A 256 10.44 1.50 -7.09
CA GLN A 256 10.34 0.18 -6.48
C GLN A 256 11.06 0.09 -5.13
N SER A 257 10.51 -0.72 -4.23
CA SER A 257 11.28 -1.23 -3.09
C SER A 257 12.35 -2.24 -3.56
N TYR A 258 13.55 -2.13 -3.00
CA TYR A 258 14.65 -3.05 -3.25
C TYR A 258 14.82 -4.09 -2.13
N LEU A 259 13.87 -4.18 -1.19
CA LEU A 259 13.92 -5.09 -0.03
C LEU A 259 14.31 -6.53 -0.40
N LYS A 260 13.82 -7.03 -1.54
CA LYS A 260 14.12 -8.39 -2.01
C LYS A 260 15.60 -8.63 -2.31
N LEU A 261 16.39 -7.57 -2.50
CA LEU A 261 17.81 -7.64 -2.79
C LEU A 261 18.69 -7.52 -1.54
N TRP A 262 18.15 -7.05 -0.41
CA TRP A 262 18.94 -6.80 0.80
C TRP A 262 19.64 -8.04 1.37
N PRO A 263 19.04 -9.24 1.35
CA PRO A 263 19.71 -10.44 1.84
C PRO A 263 20.89 -10.91 0.98
N HIS A 264 21.15 -10.27 -0.17
CA HIS A 264 22.11 -10.75 -1.16
C HIS A 264 23.36 -9.87 -1.20
N ASN A 265 24.48 -10.44 -0.75
CA ASN A 265 25.78 -9.78 -0.74
C ASN A 265 26.25 -9.42 -2.17
N TYR A 266 26.89 -8.26 -2.31
CA TYR A 266 27.52 -7.83 -3.55
C TYR A 266 28.84 -8.57 -3.76
N THR A 267 29.05 -9.10 -4.95
CA THR A 267 30.30 -9.80 -5.31
C THR A 267 30.93 -9.22 -6.58
N LYS A 268 32.19 -9.55 -6.86
CA LYS A 268 32.86 -9.11 -8.10
C LYS A 268 32.15 -9.59 -9.37
N ASN A 269 31.49 -10.76 -9.30
CA ASN A 269 30.73 -11.36 -10.41
C ASN A 269 29.22 -11.39 -10.09
N ASP A 270 28.69 -10.28 -9.61
CA ASP A 270 27.31 -10.18 -9.13
C ASP A 270 26.27 -10.43 -10.25
N ALA A 271 25.51 -11.51 -10.13
CA ALA A 271 24.47 -11.88 -11.10
C ALA A 271 23.28 -10.91 -11.06
N ILE A 272 22.91 -10.43 -9.88
CA ILE A 272 21.83 -9.45 -9.69
C ILE A 272 22.20 -8.15 -10.42
N GLN A 273 23.44 -7.68 -10.29
CA GLN A 273 23.91 -6.48 -11.00
C GLN A 273 23.86 -6.66 -12.51
N ARG A 274 24.27 -7.82 -13.04
CA ARG A 274 24.18 -8.08 -14.48
C ARG A 274 22.74 -8.06 -14.98
N ASP A 275 21.81 -8.61 -14.20
CA ASP A 275 20.38 -8.59 -14.55
C ASP A 275 19.79 -7.18 -14.46
N ILE A 276 20.16 -6.38 -13.44
CA ILE A 276 19.77 -4.96 -13.35
C ILE A 276 20.31 -4.21 -14.57
N GLN A 277 21.60 -4.37 -14.88
CA GLN A 277 22.22 -3.69 -16.02
C GLN A 277 21.55 -4.07 -17.33
N ARG A 278 21.31 -5.36 -17.57
CA ARG A 278 20.59 -5.85 -18.76
C ARG A 278 19.23 -5.18 -18.92
N PHE A 279 18.47 -5.05 -17.83
CA PHE A 279 17.17 -4.39 -17.88
C PHE A 279 17.28 -2.93 -18.35
N TYR A 280 18.26 -2.15 -17.85
CA TYR A 280 18.46 -0.77 -18.31
C TYR A 280 19.06 -0.67 -19.72
N ASP A 281 19.90 -1.61 -20.12
CA ASP A 281 20.43 -1.73 -21.49
C ASP A 281 19.30 -2.00 -22.51
N GLU A 282 18.28 -2.77 -22.12
CA GLU A 282 17.11 -3.03 -22.95
C GLU A 282 16.09 -1.90 -22.93
N LEU A 283 15.92 -1.22 -21.79
CA LEU A 283 14.92 -0.15 -21.63
C LEU A 283 15.36 1.18 -22.25
N SER A 284 16.59 1.60 -21.98
CA SER A 284 17.07 2.95 -22.36
C SER A 284 17.04 3.25 -23.88
N PRO A 285 17.21 2.29 -24.80
CA PRO A 285 17.05 2.56 -26.23
C PRO A 285 15.59 2.80 -26.65
N LEU A 286 14.62 2.29 -25.88
CA LEU A 286 13.19 2.34 -26.22
C LEU A 286 12.53 3.68 -25.86
N VAL A 287 13.17 4.47 -25.00
CA VAL A 287 12.60 5.69 -24.42
C VAL A 287 13.59 6.85 -24.51
N LYS A 288 13.10 8.08 -24.37
CA LYS A 288 14.01 9.25 -24.34
C LYS A 288 14.73 9.30 -23.00
N ASP A 289 13.98 9.16 -21.91
CA ASP A 289 14.50 9.32 -20.56
C ASP A 289 13.98 8.24 -19.61
N VAL A 290 14.86 7.79 -18.71
CA VAL A 290 14.52 6.85 -17.65
C VAL A 290 14.82 7.51 -16.32
N ILE A 291 13.84 7.64 -15.43
CA ILE A 291 14.02 8.21 -14.11
C ILE A 291 13.82 7.11 -13.08
N PHE A 292 14.75 6.96 -12.13
CA PHE A 292 14.62 5.95 -11.09
C PHE A 292 15.19 6.39 -9.75
N MET A 293 14.75 5.75 -8.68
CA MET A 293 15.21 6.03 -7.32
C MET A 293 16.72 5.74 -7.17
N SER A 294 17.48 6.73 -6.74
CA SER A 294 18.93 6.65 -6.59
C SER A 294 19.38 5.88 -5.34
N SER A 295 18.46 5.59 -4.43
CA SER A 295 18.73 4.86 -3.19
C SER A 295 17.87 3.61 -3.06
N ALA A 296 18.28 2.66 -2.23
CA ALA A 296 17.32 1.69 -1.72
C ALA A 296 16.33 2.40 -0.77
N ASP A 297 15.14 1.82 -0.61
CA ASP A 297 14.13 2.33 0.33
C ASP A 297 14.65 2.25 1.77
N PHE A 298 14.42 3.28 2.58
CA PHE A 298 14.59 3.18 4.03
C PHE A 298 13.39 2.44 4.59
N PHE A 299 13.61 1.48 5.48
CA PHE A 299 12.51 0.75 6.10
C PHE A 299 12.77 0.51 7.57
N GLU A 300 11.90 1.09 8.37
CA GLU A 300 11.62 0.66 9.73
C GLU A 300 10.10 0.55 9.85
N TYR A 301 9.62 -0.61 10.26
CA TYR A 301 8.18 -0.84 10.28
C TYR A 301 7.54 -0.12 11.46
N HIS A 302 6.64 0.81 11.16
CA HIS A 302 5.87 1.52 12.17
C HIS A 302 4.37 1.33 11.90
N PRO A 303 3.63 0.58 12.72
CA PRO A 303 2.21 0.37 12.51
C PRO A 303 1.46 1.70 12.49
N PHE A 304 0.64 1.92 11.45
CA PHE A 304 -0.19 3.11 11.31
C PHE A 304 -0.97 3.45 12.59
N GLN A 305 -1.62 2.45 13.18
CA GLN A 305 -2.44 2.60 14.38
C GLN A 305 -1.62 3.05 15.59
N LYS A 306 -0.36 2.60 15.69
CA LYS A 306 0.53 3.02 16.76
C LYS A 306 0.88 4.50 16.60
N MET A 307 1.24 4.93 15.39
CA MET A 307 1.51 6.35 15.11
C MET A 307 0.29 7.23 15.40
N GLN A 308 -0.91 6.81 14.98
CA GLN A 308 -2.15 7.53 15.28
C GLN A 308 -2.42 7.65 16.79
N LYS A 309 -2.19 6.57 17.55
CA LYS A 309 -2.36 6.57 19.01
C LYS A 309 -1.38 7.53 19.70
N SER A 310 -0.12 7.55 19.28
CA SER A 310 0.88 8.46 19.82
C SER A 310 0.58 9.93 19.47
N ILE A 311 0.06 10.20 18.28
CA ILE A 311 -0.46 11.53 17.90
C ILE A 311 -1.63 11.93 18.82
N LEU A 312 -2.59 11.03 19.06
CA LEU A 312 -3.75 11.27 19.93
C LEU A 312 -3.34 11.58 21.37
N ASN A 313 -2.39 10.82 21.90
CA ASN A 313 -1.88 10.95 23.25
C ASN A 313 -0.88 12.10 23.42
N ASN A 314 -0.54 12.80 22.33
CA ASN A 314 0.49 13.85 22.30
C ASN A 314 1.85 13.35 22.84
N GLU A 315 2.19 12.12 22.50
CA GLU A 315 3.48 11.51 22.81
C GLU A 315 4.59 12.12 21.93
N ASP A 316 5.85 11.91 22.33
CA ASP A 316 6.99 12.29 21.51
C ASP A 316 7.04 11.45 20.22
N LEU A 317 6.91 12.13 19.08
CA LEU A 317 6.92 11.50 17.76
C LEU A 317 8.33 11.25 17.21
N SER A 318 9.37 11.75 17.90
CA SER A 318 10.77 11.50 17.54
C SER A 318 11.13 10.01 17.56
N GLN A 319 10.40 9.21 18.35
CA GLN A 319 10.53 7.75 18.42
C GLN A 319 10.27 7.03 17.08
N TYR A 320 9.63 7.71 16.12
CA TYR A 320 9.37 7.20 14.77
C TYR A 320 10.38 7.68 13.74
N GLN A 321 11.38 8.47 14.14
CA GLN A 321 12.44 8.88 13.23
C GLN A 321 13.33 7.69 12.91
N ILE A 322 13.57 7.49 11.62
CA ILE A 322 14.41 6.40 11.13
C ILE A 322 15.85 6.92 11.07
N LYS A 323 16.82 6.18 11.61
CA LYS A 323 18.23 6.55 11.50
C LYS A 323 18.75 6.38 10.07
N TYR A 324 19.24 7.46 9.47
CA TYR A 324 19.70 7.46 8.06
C TYR A 324 20.85 6.46 7.83
N GLY A 325 21.86 6.47 8.70
CA GLY A 325 23.03 5.61 8.66
C GLY A 325 22.71 4.14 8.91
N TYR A 326 21.72 3.86 9.78
CA TYR A 326 21.25 2.50 10.01
C TYR A 326 20.64 1.91 8.74
N GLY A 327 19.77 2.65 8.06
CA GLY A 327 19.24 2.26 6.75
C GLY A 327 20.37 1.93 5.79
N ARG A 328 21.32 2.85 5.56
CA ARG A 328 22.46 2.64 4.66
C ARG A 328 23.27 1.39 4.97
N SER A 329 23.44 1.05 6.24
CA SER A 329 24.17 -0.16 6.64
C SER A 329 23.47 -1.45 6.19
N LEU A 330 22.14 -1.47 6.20
CA LEU A 330 21.33 -2.65 5.85
C LEU A 330 21.29 -2.92 4.35
N TYR A 331 21.29 -1.87 3.52
CA TYR A 331 21.14 -2.01 2.06
C TYR A 331 22.41 -1.66 1.28
N GLY A 332 23.57 -1.52 1.92
CA GLY A 332 24.81 -1.07 1.27
C GLY A 332 25.19 -1.88 0.02
N ASP A 333 24.93 -3.19 0.01
CA ASP A 333 25.10 -4.05 -1.17
C ASP A 333 24.13 -3.71 -2.30
N THR A 334 22.87 -3.44 -1.98
CA THR A 334 21.87 -2.96 -2.95
C THR A 334 22.23 -1.58 -3.47
N GLN A 335 22.69 -0.67 -2.61
CA GLN A 335 23.15 0.66 -3.03
C GLN A 335 24.30 0.57 -4.03
N ARG A 336 25.30 -0.27 -3.75
CA ARG A 336 26.41 -0.52 -4.70
C ARG A 336 25.91 -0.96 -6.08
N ARG A 337 24.86 -1.78 -6.15
CA ARG A 337 24.25 -2.20 -7.42
C ARG A 337 23.60 -1.03 -8.15
N ILE A 338 22.81 -0.23 -7.42
CA ILE A 338 22.14 0.96 -7.95
C ILE A 338 23.18 1.98 -8.46
N ASP A 339 24.26 2.20 -7.71
CA ASP A 339 25.34 3.11 -8.08
C ASP A 339 26.07 2.64 -9.35
N ALA A 340 26.26 1.33 -9.49
CA ALA A 340 26.95 0.71 -10.63
C ALA A 340 26.13 0.64 -11.93
N ILE A 341 24.86 1.04 -11.94
CA ILE A 341 24.04 1.11 -13.17
C ILE A 341 24.64 2.13 -14.14
N LYS A 342 24.97 1.68 -15.35
CA LYS A 342 25.43 2.51 -16.46
C LYS A 342 24.29 2.77 -17.43
N CYS A 343 23.83 4.01 -17.52
CA CYS A 343 22.76 4.38 -18.44
C CYS A 343 22.77 5.90 -18.67
N GLU A 344 23.14 6.33 -19.87
CA GLU A 344 23.33 7.76 -20.20
C GLU A 344 22.02 8.55 -20.18
N LYS A 345 20.92 7.90 -20.57
CA LYS A 345 19.56 8.45 -20.53
C LYS A 345 18.90 8.35 -19.15
N CYS A 346 19.58 7.76 -18.17
CA CYS A 346 18.99 7.55 -16.87
C CYS A 346 19.27 8.70 -15.90
N ARG A 347 18.27 9.01 -15.08
CA ARG A 347 18.36 9.99 -14.00
C ARG A 347 18.04 9.31 -12.67
N LYS A 348 18.93 9.53 -11.72
CA LYS A 348 18.89 8.95 -10.37
C LYS A 348 18.36 10.02 -9.43
N ILE A 349 17.21 9.80 -8.80
CA ILE A 349 16.59 10.76 -7.87
C ILE A 349 16.80 10.30 -6.43
N ASP A 350 17.50 11.11 -5.63
CA ASP A 350 17.61 10.88 -4.18
C ASP A 350 16.41 11.48 -3.45
N TYR A 351 15.35 10.67 -3.34
CA TYR A 351 14.15 11.06 -2.59
C TYR A 351 14.42 11.29 -1.10
N SER A 352 15.49 10.72 -0.54
CA SER A 352 15.78 10.87 0.88
C SER A 352 16.07 12.31 1.28
N GLU A 353 16.50 13.15 0.33
CA GLU A 353 16.75 14.58 0.59
C GLU A 353 15.49 15.35 1.01
N GLN A 354 14.31 14.83 0.73
CA GLN A 354 13.05 15.49 1.08
C GLN A 354 12.61 15.25 2.52
N TYR A 355 13.09 14.17 3.15
CA TYR A 355 12.61 13.76 4.47
C TYR A 355 13.72 13.29 5.41
N CYS A 356 14.99 13.29 4.98
CA CYS A 356 16.14 12.93 5.80
C CYS A 356 17.13 14.09 5.96
N ASP A 357 17.56 14.30 7.21
CA ASP A 357 18.69 15.14 7.57
C ASP A 357 19.93 14.24 7.74
N LYS A 358 20.80 14.26 6.74
CA LYS A 358 22.03 13.45 6.68
C LYS A 358 23.04 13.83 7.80
N ILE A 359 22.96 15.06 8.32
CA ILE A 359 23.85 15.55 9.39
C ILE A 359 23.34 15.09 10.75
N LYS A 360 22.03 15.18 10.98
CA LYS A 360 21.40 14.70 12.22
C LYS A 360 21.17 13.19 12.27
N ASP A 361 21.49 12.49 11.18
CA ASP A 361 21.28 11.05 11.04
C ASP A 361 19.82 10.64 11.22
N SER A 362 18.87 11.45 10.73
CA SER A 362 17.44 11.27 11.02
C SER A 362 16.56 11.44 9.78
N CYS A 363 15.63 10.52 9.58
CA CYS A 363 14.57 10.61 8.58
C CYS A 363 13.20 10.74 9.24
N THR A 364 12.49 11.80 8.89
CA THR A 364 11.18 12.17 9.44
C THR A 364 10.08 11.54 8.62
N ILE A 365 9.27 10.66 9.23
CA ILE A 365 8.09 10.07 8.57
C ILE A 365 6.77 10.72 9.00
N ILE A 366 6.80 11.57 10.04
CA ILE A 366 5.67 12.37 10.53
C ILE A 366 6.08 13.83 10.52
N HIS A 367 5.40 14.65 9.72
CA HIS A 367 5.62 16.09 9.66
C HIS A 367 5.23 16.77 10.97
N GLU A 368 5.79 17.95 11.25
CA GLU A 368 5.61 18.67 12.53
C GLU A 368 4.14 18.96 12.89
N ASN A 369 3.29 19.13 11.87
CA ASN A 369 1.83 19.30 12.01
C ASN A 369 1.07 17.98 12.20
N LYS A 370 1.74 16.91 12.63
CA LYS A 370 1.17 15.57 12.89
C LYS A 370 0.64 14.86 11.63
N ILE A 371 1.02 15.32 10.44
CA ILE A 371 0.66 14.68 9.17
C ILE A 371 1.68 13.59 8.83
N LEU A 372 1.18 12.38 8.58
CA LEU A 372 2.00 11.26 8.19
C LEU A 372 2.46 11.41 6.74
N GLN A 373 3.77 11.36 6.51
CA GLN A 373 4.35 11.22 5.18
C GLN A 373 4.35 9.77 4.73
N HIS A 374 4.43 8.83 5.67
CA HIS A 374 4.38 7.39 5.44
C HIS A 374 3.38 6.72 6.39
N HIS A 375 2.66 5.69 5.92
CA HIS A 375 1.65 5.01 6.73
C HIS A 375 2.15 3.75 7.44
N ASP A 376 3.29 3.19 7.03
CA ASP A 376 3.89 2.01 7.66
C ASP A 376 5.43 2.07 7.76
N GLY A 377 6.00 3.27 7.60
CA GLY A 377 7.44 3.50 7.56
C GLY A 377 8.12 3.13 6.23
N ARG A 378 7.35 2.70 5.22
CA ARG A 378 7.83 2.50 3.83
C ARG A 378 6.93 3.17 2.80
N HIS A 379 5.63 2.95 2.90
CA HIS A 379 4.66 3.37 1.90
C HIS A 379 4.21 4.80 2.17
N SER A 380 4.39 5.69 1.20
CA SER A 380 4.03 7.09 1.38
C SER A 380 2.51 7.28 1.40
N THR A 381 2.05 8.27 2.14
CA THR A 381 0.67 8.78 2.03
C THR A 381 0.55 9.67 0.79
N MET A 382 -0.63 10.22 0.52
CA MET A 382 -0.78 11.23 -0.54
C MET A 382 0.07 12.47 -0.28
N TYR A 383 0.22 12.89 0.98
CA TYR A 383 1.10 13.98 1.36
C TYR A 383 2.58 13.63 1.06
N GLY A 384 3.01 12.42 1.43
CA GLY A 384 4.35 11.95 1.06
C GLY A 384 4.54 11.82 -0.45
N SER A 385 3.49 11.43 -1.19
CA SER A 385 3.51 11.36 -2.66
C SER A 385 3.83 12.72 -3.29
N LEU A 386 3.19 13.79 -2.82
CA LEU A 386 3.44 15.16 -3.27
C LEU A 386 4.89 15.57 -2.98
N LEU A 387 5.38 15.28 -1.78
CA LEU A 387 6.77 15.55 -1.38
C LEU A 387 7.79 14.88 -2.31
N LEU A 388 7.58 13.60 -2.62
CA LEU A 388 8.46 12.86 -3.52
C LEU A 388 8.38 13.39 -4.96
N ALA A 389 7.17 13.70 -5.43
CA ALA A 389 6.95 14.16 -6.80
C ALA A 389 7.41 15.61 -7.04
N GLU A 390 7.37 16.48 -6.03
CA GLU A 390 7.96 17.83 -6.09
C GLU A 390 9.45 17.74 -6.40
N LYS A 391 10.21 16.94 -5.62
CA LYS A 391 11.64 16.68 -5.91
C LYS A 391 11.88 16.06 -7.28
N LEU A 392 11.05 15.10 -7.68
CA LEU A 392 11.15 14.48 -8.99
C LEU A 392 10.99 15.53 -10.11
N LYS A 393 10.04 16.46 -9.96
CA LYS A 393 9.76 17.52 -10.92
C LYS A 393 10.89 18.55 -10.95
N GLU A 394 11.39 18.98 -9.80
CA GLU A 394 12.53 19.90 -9.68
C GLU A 394 13.77 19.38 -10.41
N GLU A 395 14.15 18.13 -10.14
CA GLU A 395 15.32 17.49 -10.76
C GLU A 395 15.14 17.29 -12.27
N TYR A 396 13.93 16.90 -12.68
CA TYR A 396 13.60 16.75 -14.09
C TYR A 396 13.65 18.08 -14.84
N ASP A 397 13.08 19.15 -14.29
CA ASP A 397 13.09 20.48 -14.93
C ASP A 397 14.50 21.06 -15.00
N HIS A 398 15.28 20.95 -13.92
CA HIS A 398 16.68 21.38 -13.90
C HIS A 398 17.47 20.71 -15.02
N TRP A 399 17.28 19.40 -15.18
CA TRP A 399 17.97 18.63 -16.19
C TRP A 399 17.47 18.90 -17.63
N GLU A 400 16.17 19.06 -17.86
CA GLU A 400 15.65 19.36 -19.20
C GLU A 400 16.15 20.73 -19.68
N ASN A 401 16.18 21.73 -18.78
CA ASN A 401 16.73 23.05 -19.06
C ASN A 401 18.23 22.98 -19.42
N SER A 402 19.00 22.13 -18.72
CA SER A 402 20.44 21.94 -19.01
C SER A 402 20.72 21.36 -20.40
N ARG A 403 19.75 20.68 -21.03
CA ARG A 403 19.87 20.16 -22.41
C ARG A 403 19.55 21.20 -23.47
N THR A 404 18.69 22.17 -23.15
CA THR A 404 18.29 23.22 -24.10
C THR A 404 19.32 24.34 -24.23
N GLU A 405 20.27 24.43 -23.28
CA GLU A 405 21.35 25.41 -23.29
C GLU A 405 22.63 24.96 -24.04
N LEU A 406 22.67 23.69 -24.47
CA LEU A 406 23.73 23.10 -25.30
C LEU A 406 23.28 22.98 -26.75
#